data_AF-A0A963HVR0-F1
#
_entry.id   AF-A0A963HVR0-F1
#
_cell.length_a   1.000
_cell.length_b   1.000
_cell.length_c   1.000
_cell.angle_alpha   90.00
_cell.angle_beta   90.00
_cell.angle_gamma   90.00
#
_symmetry.space_group_name_H-M   'P 1'
#
loop_
_entity.id
_entity.type
_entity.pdbx_description
1 polymer ?
#
loop_
_entity_poly.entity_id
_entity_poly.type
_entity_poly.pdbx_seq_one_letter_code
_entity_poly.pdbx_strand_id
1 'polypeptide(L)'
;MQLSELKNLHVSQLLEMAQENGIDGANRLRKQELVFALLKNRAKKGEPIFGDGVLEVLPDGFGFLRSPEASYLAGTDDIYVSPSQVRRFNLHTGDTIEGEIRTPKDGERYFAMVKVDKINGELPEACKHKILFENLTPLHPTACLQLE
;
A
#
# COMPACT_ATOMS: atom_id res chain seq x y z
N MET A 1 2.83 12.23 -1.79
CA MET A 1 3.62 11.42 -2.74
C MET A 1 3.28 9.97 -2.51
N GLN A 2 3.02 9.22 -3.58
CA GLN A 2 2.61 7.81 -3.49
C GLN A 2 3.83 6.89 -3.44
N LEU A 3 3.78 5.84 -2.61
CA LEU A 3 4.82 4.83 -2.52
C LEU A 3 5.03 4.07 -3.83
N SER A 4 3.94 3.68 -4.51
CA SER A 4 3.95 2.96 -5.79
C SER A 4 4.57 3.81 -6.92
N GLU A 5 4.29 5.11 -6.97
CA GLU A 5 4.93 6.03 -7.93
C GLU A 5 6.45 5.99 -7.83
N LEU A 6 7.01 6.07 -6.62
CA LEU A 6 8.46 5.98 -6.42
C LEU A 6 9.05 4.63 -6.83
N LYS A 7 8.31 3.54 -6.62
CA LYS A 7 8.75 2.19 -7.00
C LYS A 7 8.85 2.04 -8.52
N ASN A 8 8.00 2.72 -9.27
CA ASN A 8 7.98 2.66 -10.73
C ASN A 8 9.03 3.54 -11.43
N LEU A 9 9.62 4.51 -10.73
CA LEU A 9 10.65 5.37 -11.30
C LEU A 9 11.97 4.62 -11.53
N HIS A 10 12.72 5.08 -12.53
CA HIS A 10 14.04 4.54 -12.82
C HIS A 10 15.04 4.97 -11.72
N VAL A 11 16.05 4.14 -11.47
CA VAL A 11 17.03 4.39 -10.39
C VAL A 11 17.74 5.74 -10.57
N SER A 12 18.02 6.16 -11.80
CA SER A 12 18.62 7.47 -12.07
C SER A 12 17.76 8.64 -11.58
N GLN A 13 16.45 8.60 -11.82
CA GLN A 13 15.51 9.64 -11.37
C GLN A 13 15.43 9.67 -9.84
N LEU A 14 15.45 8.49 -9.19
CA LEU A 14 15.49 8.40 -7.73
C LEU A 14 16.77 9.00 -7.15
N LEU A 15 17.91 8.84 -7.83
CA LEU A 15 19.19 9.43 -7.41
C LEU A 15 19.18 10.96 -7.58
N GLU A 16 18.65 11.47 -8.69
CA GLU A 16 18.46 12.91 -8.91
C GLU A 16 17.58 13.52 -7.81
N MET A 17 16.41 12.92 -7.56
CA MET A 17 15.53 13.36 -6.46
C MET A 17 16.22 13.29 -5.09
N ALA A 18 17.03 12.27 -4.85
CA ALA A 18 17.75 12.12 -3.59
C ALA A 18 18.80 13.22 -3.40
N GLN A 19 19.52 13.59 -4.46
CA GLN A 19 20.47 14.71 -4.46
C GLN A 19 19.77 16.04 -4.22
N GLU A 20 18.67 16.32 -4.92
CA GLU A 20 17.88 17.54 -4.75
C GLU A 20 17.32 17.68 -3.32
N ASN A 21 17.00 16.56 -2.67
CA ASN A 21 16.50 16.53 -1.29
C ASN A 21 17.61 16.45 -0.23
N GLY A 22 18.88 16.54 -0.62
CA GLY A 22 20.02 16.53 0.29
C GLY A 22 20.25 15.20 1.01
N ILE A 23 19.98 14.07 0.35
CA ILE A 23 20.21 12.73 0.90
C ILE A 23 21.64 12.29 0.58
N ASP A 24 22.51 12.33 1.60
CA ASP A 24 23.90 11.91 1.48
C ASP A 24 24.04 10.40 1.23
N GLY A 25 25.01 10.03 0.39
CA GLY A 25 25.34 8.62 0.13
C GLY A 25 24.31 7.85 -0.70
N ALA A 26 23.34 8.55 -1.34
CA ALA A 26 22.30 7.95 -2.18
C ALA A 26 22.82 6.93 -3.20
N ASN A 27 23.98 7.20 -3.80
CA ASN A 27 24.61 6.33 -4.81
C ASN A 27 25.02 4.93 -4.30
N ARG A 28 25.12 4.74 -2.98
CA ARG A 28 25.47 3.44 -2.36
C ARG A 28 24.25 2.62 -1.95
N LEU A 29 23.06 3.22 -1.98
CA LEU A 29 21.83 2.61 -1.53
C LEU A 29 21.23 1.74 -2.63
N ARG A 30 20.61 0.63 -2.24
CA ARG A 30 19.73 -0.12 -3.15
C ARG A 30 18.48 0.71 -3.46
N LYS A 31 17.81 0.42 -4.58
CA LYS A 31 16.56 1.11 -4.97
C LYS A 31 15.54 1.20 -3.82
N GLN A 32 15.35 0.11 -3.09
CA GLN A 32 14.44 0.06 -1.92
C GLN A 32 14.87 1.02 -0.80
N GLU A 33 16.15 1.03 -0.45
CA GLU A 33 16.70 1.91 0.58
C GLU A 33 16.63 3.39 0.16
N LEU A 34 16.81 3.65 -1.13
CA LEU A 34 16.68 4.99 -1.72
C LEU A 34 15.24 5.51 -1.66
N VAL A 35 14.27 4.68 -2.03
CA VAL A 35 12.82 4.97 -1.87
C VAL A 35 12.51 5.25 -0.40
N PHE A 36 13.01 4.42 0.50
CA PHE A 36 12.82 4.61 1.94
C PHE A 36 13.41 5.93 2.44
N ALA A 37 14.63 6.27 2.01
CA ALA A 37 15.30 7.51 2.39
C ALA A 37 14.55 8.76 1.90
N LEU A 38 14.05 8.73 0.66
CA LEU A 38 13.21 9.79 0.08
C LEU A 38 11.92 10.01 0.88
N LEU A 39 11.23 8.92 1.20
CA LEU A 39 10.02 8.96 2.02
C LEU A 39 10.30 9.47 3.43
N LYS A 40 11.38 8.99 4.07
CA LYS A 40 11.78 9.45 5.40
C LYS A 40 12.14 10.95 5.41
N ASN A 41 12.80 11.45 4.37
CA ASN A 41 13.12 12.88 4.24
C ASN A 41 11.84 13.73 4.17
N ARG A 42 10.84 13.31 3.38
CA ARG A 42 9.55 14.00 3.30
C ARG A 42 8.73 13.94 4.58
N ALA A 43 8.64 12.76 5.21
CA ALA A 43 7.97 12.63 6.51
C ALA A 43 8.56 13.60 7.55
N LYS A 44 9.90 13.77 7.56
CA LYS A 44 10.58 14.73 8.45
C LYS A 44 10.24 16.19 8.13
N LYS A 45 9.90 16.52 6.88
CA LYS A 45 9.40 17.84 6.47
C LYS A 45 7.93 18.06 6.83
N GLY A 46 7.25 17.06 7.41
CA GLY A 46 5.83 17.11 7.75
C GLY A 46 4.89 16.88 6.58
N GLU A 47 5.41 16.42 5.43
CA GLU A 47 4.58 16.09 4.27
C GLU A 47 3.93 14.69 4.45
N PRO A 48 2.62 14.56 4.18
CA PRO A 48 1.96 13.26 4.23
C PRO A 48 2.45 12.33 3.10
N ILE A 49 2.56 11.06 3.44
CA ILE A 49 2.98 9.99 2.53
C ILE A 49 1.80 9.07 2.33
N PHE A 50 1.62 8.62 1.09
CA PHE A 50 0.52 7.74 0.74
C PHE A 50 1.06 6.41 0.22
N GLY A 51 0.30 5.35 0.47
CA GLY A 51 0.61 4.01 0.03
C GLY A 51 -0.65 3.28 -0.39
N ASP A 52 -0.45 2.27 -1.22
CA ASP A 52 -1.49 1.41 -1.72
C ASP A 52 -0.99 -0.03 -1.83
N GLY A 53 -1.94 -0.96 -1.89
CA GLY A 53 -1.68 -2.37 -2.15
C GLY A 53 -2.89 -3.24 -1.81
N VAL A 54 -2.74 -4.54 -2.03
CA VAL A 54 -3.79 -5.53 -1.75
C VAL A 54 -3.55 -6.14 -0.38
N LEU A 55 -4.57 -6.11 0.47
CA LEU A 55 -4.49 -6.60 1.84
C LEU A 55 -4.40 -8.13 1.88
N GLU A 56 -3.42 -8.62 2.64
CA GLU A 56 -3.37 -9.98 3.14
C GLU A 56 -3.50 -9.97 4.67
N VAL A 57 -4.59 -10.54 5.19
CA VAL A 57 -4.82 -10.69 6.64
C VAL A 57 -4.22 -12.01 7.11
N LEU A 58 -3.38 -11.94 8.14
CA LEU A 58 -2.73 -13.09 8.76
C LEU A 58 -3.56 -13.64 9.94
N PRO A 59 -3.31 -14.87 10.41
CA PRO A 59 -4.11 -15.52 11.46
C PRO A 59 -4.26 -14.72 12.76
N ASP A 60 -3.27 -13.91 13.11
CA ASP A 60 -3.27 -13.04 14.29
C ASP A 60 -4.14 -11.77 14.11
N GLY A 61 -4.78 -11.60 12.95
CA GLY A 61 -5.73 -10.54 12.65
C GLY A 61 -5.13 -9.21 12.21
N PHE A 62 -3.79 -9.08 12.16
CA PHE A 62 -3.12 -7.99 11.45
C PHE A 62 -2.90 -8.38 9.98
N GLY A 63 -2.54 -7.41 9.13
CA GLY A 63 -2.27 -7.69 7.73
C GLY A 63 -1.17 -6.84 7.13
N PHE A 64 -0.84 -7.16 5.88
CA PHE A 64 0.09 -6.40 5.06
C PHE A 64 -0.54 -6.05 3.72
N LEU A 65 -0.31 -4.82 3.24
CA LEU A 65 -0.59 -4.48 1.85
C LEU A 65 0.56 -4.95 0.99
N ARG A 66 0.28 -5.90 0.11
CA ARG A 66 1.21 -6.47 -0.85
C ARG A 66 1.19 -5.67 -2.15
N SER A 67 2.36 -5.49 -2.76
CA SER A 67 2.46 -4.81 -4.05
C SER A 67 2.19 -5.77 -5.23
N PRO A 68 1.38 -5.37 -6.22
CA PRO A 68 1.26 -6.08 -7.51
C PRO A 68 2.61 -6.21 -8.24
N GLU A 69 3.51 -5.23 -8.09
CA GLU A 69 4.82 -5.19 -8.75
C GLU A 69 5.75 -6.30 -8.25
N ALA A 70 5.53 -6.74 -7.01
CA ALA A 70 6.24 -7.85 -6.39
C ALA A 70 5.48 -9.18 -6.51
N SER A 71 4.48 -9.25 -7.41
CA SER A 71 3.59 -10.42 -7.57
C SER A 71 2.91 -10.83 -6.27
N TYR A 72 2.59 -9.86 -5.42
CA TYR A 72 1.99 -10.05 -4.08
C TYR A 72 2.85 -10.88 -3.11
N LEU A 73 4.14 -11.03 -3.38
CA LEU A 73 5.07 -11.70 -2.47
C LEU A 73 5.40 -10.81 -1.28
N ALA A 74 5.80 -11.46 -0.18
CA ALA A 74 6.21 -10.75 1.01
C ALA A 74 7.47 -9.91 0.79
N GLY A 75 7.32 -8.59 0.98
CA GLY A 75 8.36 -7.59 0.82
C GLY A 75 8.67 -6.87 2.12
N THR A 76 9.86 -6.27 2.22
CA THR A 76 10.23 -5.38 3.34
C THR A 76 9.57 -4.01 3.24
N ASP A 77 9.07 -3.69 2.05
CA ASP A 77 8.36 -2.47 1.66
C ASP A 77 6.83 -2.62 1.72
N ASP A 78 6.34 -3.72 2.30
CA ASP A 78 4.93 -3.93 2.60
C ASP A 78 4.44 -2.97 3.69
N ILE A 79 3.15 -2.62 3.61
CA ILE A 79 2.52 -1.70 4.55
C ILE A 79 1.75 -2.51 5.58
N TYR A 80 2.16 -2.41 6.84
CA TYR A 80 1.47 -2.97 7.98
C TYR A 80 0.09 -2.33 8.20
N VAL A 81 -0.91 -3.18 8.39
CA VAL A 81 -2.28 -2.81 8.77
C VAL A 81 -2.61 -3.45 10.10
N SER A 82 -3.00 -2.61 11.07
CA SER A 82 -3.26 -3.07 12.43
C SER A 82 -4.59 -3.86 12.55
N PRO A 83 -4.72 -4.79 13.52
CA PRO A 83 -5.96 -5.52 13.73
C PRO A 83 -7.17 -4.61 14.01
N SER A 84 -6.95 -3.45 14.62
CA SER A 84 -8.01 -2.47 14.88
C SER A 84 -8.53 -1.84 13.58
N GLN A 85 -7.65 -1.56 12.61
CA GLN A 85 -8.06 -1.08 11.28
C GLN A 85 -8.82 -2.16 10.50
N VAL A 86 -8.31 -3.40 10.51
CA VAL A 86 -8.98 -4.56 9.88
C VAL A 86 -10.41 -4.71 10.41
N ARG A 87 -10.59 -4.69 11.73
CA ARG A 87 -11.91 -4.80 12.37
C ARG A 87 -12.80 -3.58 12.12
N ARG A 88 -12.25 -2.36 12.21
CA ARG A 88 -13.02 -1.10 12.09
C ARG A 88 -13.70 -0.97 10.73
N PHE A 89 -13.02 -1.37 9.66
CA PHE A 89 -13.51 -1.25 8.29
C PHE A 89 -14.02 -2.57 7.72
N ASN A 90 -14.07 -3.64 8.54
CA ASN A 90 -14.46 -4.99 8.12
C ASN A 90 -13.68 -5.47 6.89
N LEU A 91 -12.35 -5.28 6.93
CA LEU A 91 -11.46 -5.58 5.82
C LEU A 91 -11.22 -7.09 5.69
N HIS A 92 -11.12 -7.56 4.46
CA HIS A 92 -10.84 -8.97 4.14
C HIS A 92 -9.60 -9.08 3.26
N THR A 93 -8.96 -10.25 3.28
CA THR A 93 -7.89 -10.56 2.34
C THR A 93 -8.39 -10.41 0.91
N GLY A 94 -7.66 -9.64 0.09
CA GLY A 94 -8.04 -9.28 -1.27
C GLY A 94 -8.57 -7.86 -1.44
N ASP A 95 -8.89 -7.15 -0.35
CA ASP A 95 -9.25 -5.73 -0.43
C ASP A 95 -8.06 -4.88 -0.87
N THR A 96 -8.22 -4.10 -1.93
CA THR A 96 -7.26 -3.07 -2.33
C THR A 96 -7.47 -1.85 -1.45
N ILE A 97 -6.41 -1.38 -0.80
CA ILE A 97 -6.48 -0.27 0.15
C ILE A 97 -5.54 0.85 -0.32
N GLU A 98 -6.05 2.08 -0.31
CA GLU A 98 -5.26 3.30 -0.51
C GLU A 98 -5.37 4.16 0.76
N GLY A 99 -4.26 4.76 1.18
CA GLY A 99 -4.30 5.64 2.35
C GLY A 99 -2.97 6.27 2.73
N GLU A 100 -3.05 7.10 3.77
CA GLU A 100 -1.89 7.72 4.38
C GLU A 100 -1.08 6.69 5.18
N ILE A 101 0.22 6.64 4.93
CA ILE A 101 1.17 5.76 5.59
C ILE A 101 2.23 6.57 6.33
N ARG A 102 2.83 5.95 7.33
CA ARG A 102 4.01 6.48 8.04
C ARG A 102 5.19 5.54 7.90
N THR A 103 6.39 6.12 7.95
CA THR A 103 7.62 5.34 8.09
C THR A 103 7.65 4.59 9.43
N PRO A 104 8.35 3.44 9.51
CA PRO A 104 8.56 2.72 10.76
C PRO A 104 9.27 3.61 11.79
N LYS A 105 8.84 3.48 13.05
CA LYS A 105 9.52 4.03 14.24
C LYS A 105 10.68 3.12 14.67
N ASP A 106 11.43 3.54 15.67
CA ASP A 106 12.50 2.72 16.25
C ASP A 106 11.94 1.37 16.75
N GLY A 107 12.48 0.27 16.21
CA GLY A 107 12.04 -1.10 16.49
C GLY A 107 10.99 -1.65 15.51
N GLU A 108 10.38 -0.81 14.65
CA GLU A 108 9.48 -1.26 13.60
C GLU A 108 10.26 -1.51 12.30
N ARG A 109 9.79 -2.48 11.49
CA ARG A 109 10.43 -2.85 10.21
C ARG A 109 9.67 -2.36 8.97
N TYR A 110 8.36 -2.18 9.09
CA TYR A 110 7.46 -1.94 7.96
C TYR A 110 6.86 -0.53 8.02
N PHE A 111 6.45 -0.01 6.86
CA PHE A 111 5.53 1.12 6.84
C PHE A 111 4.24 0.75 7.56
N ALA A 112 3.56 1.71 8.17
CA ALA A 112 2.29 1.45 8.85
C ALA A 112 1.19 2.35 8.29
N MET A 113 0.01 1.78 8.08
CA MET A 113 -1.18 2.52 7.69
C MET A 113 -1.60 3.46 8.83
N VAL A 114 -1.73 4.75 8.54
CA VAL A 114 -2.23 5.76 9.47
C VAL A 114 -3.73 5.96 9.27
N LYS A 115 -4.13 6.20 8.02
CA LYS A 115 -5.51 6.52 7.66
C LYS A 115 -5.86 5.86 6.33
N VAL A 116 -6.97 5.12 6.33
CA VAL A 116 -7.52 4.53 5.11
C VAL A 116 -8.37 5.57 4.39
N ASP A 117 -8.05 5.85 3.13
CA ASP A 117 -8.75 6.82 2.30
C ASP A 117 -9.70 6.15 1.30
N LYS A 118 -9.32 5.01 0.72
CA LYS A 118 -10.19 4.20 -0.14
C LYS A 118 -10.01 2.70 0.07
N ILE A 119 -11.08 1.96 -0.21
CA ILE A 119 -11.12 0.51 -0.24
C ILE A 119 -11.79 0.09 -1.56
N ASN A 120 -11.08 -0.69 -2.38
CA ASN A 120 -11.54 -1.15 -3.70
C ASN A 120 -12.03 0.00 -4.60
N GLY A 121 -11.33 1.14 -4.57
CA GLY A 121 -11.66 2.34 -5.34
C GLY A 121 -12.78 3.22 -4.77
N GLU A 122 -13.43 2.80 -3.69
CA GLU A 122 -14.56 3.51 -3.06
C GLU A 122 -14.18 4.08 -1.69
N LEU A 123 -15.01 4.99 -1.18
CA LEU A 123 -14.85 5.49 0.19
C LEU A 123 -15.08 4.38 1.22
N PRO A 124 -14.37 4.37 2.37
CA PRO A 124 -14.47 3.29 3.35
C PRO A 124 -15.87 3.07 3.93
N GLU A 125 -16.73 4.09 3.86
CA GLU A 125 -18.12 4.03 4.30
C GLU A 125 -18.97 3.10 3.42
N ALA A 126 -18.68 3.03 2.12
CA ALA A 126 -19.39 2.17 1.18
C ALA A 126 -19.16 0.67 1.45
N CYS A 127 -17.98 0.31 1.97
CA CYS A 127 -17.63 -1.08 2.25
C CYS A 127 -18.42 -1.70 3.40
N LYS A 128 -19.02 -0.90 4.29
CA LYS A 128 -19.80 -1.43 5.44
C LYS A 128 -21.08 -2.17 5.04
N HIS A 129 -21.60 -1.88 3.85
CA HIS A 129 -22.87 -2.43 3.37
C HIS A 129 -22.70 -3.47 2.26
N LYS A 130 -21.46 -3.93 2.00
CA LYS A 130 -21.18 -4.90 0.95
C LYS A 130 -21.71 -6.28 1.33
N ILE A 131 -22.35 -6.92 0.37
CA ILE A 131 -22.76 -8.33 0.46
C ILE A 131 -21.51 -9.17 0.22
N LEU A 132 -21.25 -10.14 1.10
CA LEU A 132 -20.16 -11.10 0.92
C LEU A 132 -20.36 -11.90 -0.37
N PHE A 133 -19.26 -12.25 -1.04
CA PHE A 133 -19.31 -12.96 -2.31
C PHE A 133 -20.06 -14.30 -2.20
N GLU A 134 -19.93 -15.02 -1.07
CA GLU A 134 -20.62 -16.29 -0.83
C GLU A 134 -22.14 -16.16 -0.76
N ASN A 135 -22.66 -14.95 -0.50
CA ASN A 135 -24.10 -14.68 -0.41
C ASN A 135 -24.70 -14.25 -1.76
N LEU A 136 -23.90 -14.08 -2.81
CA LEU A 136 -24.40 -13.76 -4.15
C LEU A 136 -25.09 -14.98 -4.76
N THR A 137 -26.18 -14.75 -5.49
CA THR A 137 -26.89 -15.82 -6.19
C THR A 137 -26.13 -16.20 -7.47
N PRO A 138 -25.68 -17.46 -7.62
CA PRO A 138 -25.00 -17.89 -8.83
C PRO A 138 -25.99 -17.95 -10.00
N LEU A 139 -25.59 -17.39 -11.15
CA LEU A 139 -26.38 -17.37 -12.39
C LEU A 139 -25.50 -17.76 -13.58
N HIS A 140 -26.13 -18.26 -14.65
CA HIS A 140 -25.47 -18.35 -15.95
C HIS A 140 -25.21 -16.94 -16.53
N PRO A 141 -24.16 -16.76 -17.36
CA PRO A 141 -23.89 -15.47 -17.99
C PRO A 141 -25.08 -14.98 -18.82
N THR A 142 -25.57 -13.77 -18.54
CA THR A 142 -26.68 -13.14 -19.26
C THR A 142 -26.21 -12.11 -20.30
N ALA A 143 -24.94 -11.72 -20.25
CA ALA A 143 -24.31 -10.78 -21.15
C ALA A 143 -23.15 -11.46 -21.88
N CYS A 144 -23.09 -11.29 -23.20
CA CYS A 144 -21.97 -11.75 -24.01
C CYS A 144 -20.82 -10.74 -23.92
N LEU A 145 -19.62 -11.21 -23.65
CA LEU A 145 -18.40 -10.45 -23.85
C LEU A 145 -17.93 -10.69 -25.29
N GLN A 146 -18.17 -9.73 -26.18
CA GLN A 146 -17.67 -9.83 -27.57
C GLN A 146 -16.16 -9.66 -27.59
N LEU A 147 -15.47 -10.69 -28.08
CA LEU A 147 -14.01 -10.71 -28.22
C LEU A 147 -13.55 -10.40 -29.65
N GLU A 148 -14.49 -10.37 -30.60
CA GLU A 148 -14.32 -10.11 -32.03
C GLU A 148 -15.30 -9.02 -32.50
#